data_AF-A0A4Q7MZL7-F1
#
_entry.id   AF-A0A4Q7MZL7-F1
#
_cell.length_a   1.000
_cell.length_b   1.000
_cell.length_c   1.000
_cell.angle_alpha   90.00
_cell.angle_beta   90.00
_cell.angle_gamma   90.00
#
_symmetry.space_group_name_H-M   'P 1'
#
loop_
_entity.id
_entity.type
_entity.pdbx_description
1 polymer ?
#
loop_
_entity_poly.entity_id
_entity_poly.type
_entity_poly.pdbx_seq_one_letter_code
_entity_poly.pdbx_strand_id
1 'polypeptide(L)'
;MASLHEQGYNFYTYRSGNVTLTIRPEDCIMCEMCIPVCPSEAFEITDAYVGDGQYEVLVSSNFKYKAANCSMSGDCATVCPTGALEMGLIPPDEGGDDDDDDDDDDDPFEEITSELTTPCFQNIFVQLNNASSMQTTVGWILHEVFNLWDTADIVFKESTSLPSNTDGVTHAYASGDYFTAEITLNTTVLQNASKEYIAATIYHEIIHAYLNWSGLKGELVQHNEMAETYLSHMKDSLMHYYPTLSAADAEALCWGGLHQTNAWTALQANDPAKYNSILSTLQSHRTGASGTSCP
;
A
#
# COMPACT_ATOMS: atom_id res chain seq x y z
N MET A 1 -13.27 -11.63 -7.18
CA MET A 1 -13.50 -12.41 -5.95
C MET A 1 -13.50 -11.40 -4.82
N ALA A 2 -14.67 -11.04 -4.30
CA ALA A 2 -14.79 -10.05 -3.24
C ALA A 2 -14.34 -10.66 -1.90
N SER A 3 -13.55 -9.92 -1.12
CA SER A 3 -12.99 -10.32 0.16
C SER A 3 -13.75 -9.55 1.26
N LEU A 4 -14.60 -10.23 2.02
CA LEU A 4 -15.30 -9.62 3.15
C LEU A 4 -14.57 -10.03 4.44
N HIS A 5 -13.92 -9.05 5.09
CA HIS A 5 -13.13 -9.17 6.30
C HIS A 5 -13.95 -8.76 7.53
N GLU A 6 -14.36 -9.71 8.37
CA GLU A 6 -14.85 -9.42 9.71
C GLU A 6 -13.67 -9.45 10.68
N GLN A 7 -13.38 -8.31 11.32
CA GLN A 7 -12.25 -8.16 12.22
C GLN A 7 -12.48 -8.89 13.56
N GLY A 8 -11.56 -9.82 13.85
CA GLY A 8 -11.40 -10.40 15.17
C GLY A 8 -10.02 -11.04 15.34
N TYR A 9 -8.95 -10.25 15.35
CA TYR A 9 -7.56 -10.67 15.60
C TYR A 9 -6.92 -11.57 14.53
N ASN A 10 -5.90 -11.03 13.85
CA ASN A 10 -4.82 -11.71 13.13
C ASN A 10 -5.13 -12.57 11.88
N PHE A 11 -6.36 -12.76 11.42
CA PHE A 11 -6.65 -13.57 10.22
C PHE A 11 -7.14 -12.79 8.99
N TYR A 12 -7.09 -13.39 7.80
CA TYR A 12 -7.57 -12.89 6.50
C TYR A 12 -8.71 -13.80 5.98
N THR A 13 -9.76 -13.26 5.34
CA THR A 13 -10.86 -14.10 4.80
C THR A 13 -11.14 -13.75 3.34
N TYR A 14 -10.99 -14.74 2.44
CA TYR A 14 -11.23 -14.62 0.99
C TYR A 14 -12.55 -15.29 0.62
N ARG A 15 -13.27 -14.80 -0.38
CA ARG A 15 -14.58 -15.36 -0.75
C ARG A 15 -14.76 -15.57 -2.25
N SER A 16 -15.58 -16.56 -2.60
CA SER A 16 -16.05 -16.83 -3.97
C SER A 16 -17.46 -17.41 -3.91
N GLY A 17 -18.45 -16.62 -4.33
CA GLY A 17 -19.87 -16.93 -4.09
C GLY A 17 -20.13 -17.13 -2.59
N ASN A 18 -20.78 -18.24 -2.24
CA ASN A 18 -21.16 -18.57 -0.85
C ASN A 18 -20.05 -19.27 -0.05
N VAL A 19 -18.84 -19.39 -0.60
CA VAL A 19 -17.73 -20.11 0.03
C VAL A 19 -16.66 -19.12 0.48
N THR A 20 -16.13 -19.33 1.68
CA THR A 20 -15.04 -18.53 2.25
C THR A 20 -13.81 -19.39 2.57
N LEU A 21 -12.62 -18.78 2.48
CA LEU A 21 -11.35 -19.30 2.96
C LEU A 21 -10.76 -18.30 3.94
N THR A 22 -10.64 -18.69 5.21
CA THR A 22 -9.98 -17.92 6.27
C THR A 22 -8.55 -18.39 6.45
N ILE A 23 -7.58 -17.47 6.52
CA ILE A 23 -6.15 -17.70 6.72
C ILE A 23 -5.71 -17.01 8.01
N ARG A 24 -5.12 -17.74 8.96
CA ARG A 24 -4.59 -17.21 10.24
C ARG A 24 -3.06 -17.37 10.25
N PRO A 25 -2.26 -16.39 9.79
CA PRO A 25 -0.80 -16.51 9.68
C PRO A 25 -0.09 -16.80 11.00
N GLU A 26 -0.61 -16.29 12.12
CA GLU A 26 -0.11 -16.52 13.47
C GLU A 26 -0.24 -17.98 13.92
N ASP A 27 -1.23 -18.71 13.39
CA ASP A 27 -1.42 -20.13 13.64
C ASP A 27 -0.65 -20.99 12.61
N CYS A 28 -0.08 -20.38 11.57
CA CYS A 28 0.66 -21.08 10.53
C CYS A 28 2.05 -21.49 11.03
N ILE A 29 2.22 -22.78 11.33
CA ILE A 29 3.51 -23.37 11.73
C ILE A 29 4.45 -23.67 10.54
N MET A 30 4.13 -23.16 9.35
CA MET A 30 4.94 -23.31 8.13
C MET A 30 5.28 -24.77 7.79
N CYS A 31 4.33 -25.69 8.01
CA CYS A 31 4.52 -27.13 7.75
C CYS A 31 4.40 -27.55 6.28
N GLU A 32 4.14 -26.60 5.37
CA GLU A 32 4.04 -26.78 3.92
C GLU A 32 2.96 -27.74 3.38
N MET A 33 2.16 -28.38 4.24
CA MET A 33 1.18 -29.39 3.79
C MET A 33 0.10 -28.86 2.84
N CYS A 34 -0.19 -27.55 2.88
CA CYS A 34 -1.14 -26.89 1.99
C CYS A 34 -0.63 -26.75 0.55
N ILE A 35 0.69 -26.76 0.32
CA ILE A 35 1.31 -26.57 -0.99
C ILE A 35 1.00 -27.75 -1.93
N PRO A 36 1.36 -29.02 -1.62
CA PRO A 36 1.20 -30.14 -2.54
C PRO A 36 -0.26 -30.54 -2.79
N VAL A 37 -1.18 -30.12 -1.92
CA VAL A 37 -2.62 -30.42 -2.10
C VAL A 37 -3.37 -29.33 -2.84
N CYS A 38 -2.77 -28.15 -3.04
CA CYS A 38 -3.42 -27.05 -3.74
C CYS A 38 -3.34 -27.27 -5.26
N PRO A 39 -4.48 -27.54 -5.95
CA PRO A 39 -4.46 -27.84 -7.38
C PRO A 39 -4.07 -26.63 -8.24
N SER A 40 -4.12 -25.43 -7.67
CA SER A 40 -3.93 -24.16 -8.38
C SER A 40 -2.67 -23.40 -7.93
N GLU A 41 -1.81 -24.05 -7.13
CA GLU A 41 -0.53 -23.48 -6.68
C GLU A 41 -0.68 -22.09 -6.02
N ALA A 42 -1.73 -21.93 -5.23
CA ALA A 42 -2.04 -20.67 -4.57
C ALA A 42 -1.18 -20.40 -3.32
N PHE A 43 -0.42 -21.38 -2.84
CA PHE A 43 0.42 -21.25 -1.65
C PHE A 43 1.90 -21.43 -1.99
N GLU A 44 2.73 -20.62 -1.36
CA GLU A 44 4.19 -20.70 -1.47
C GLU A 44 4.79 -20.40 -0.10
N ILE A 45 5.75 -21.21 0.35
CA ILE A 45 6.60 -20.88 1.49
C ILE A 45 7.98 -20.59 0.94
N THR A 46 8.48 -19.39 1.19
CA THR A 46 9.82 -18.96 0.78
C THR A 46 10.73 -18.90 1.97
N ASP A 47 11.82 -19.66 1.92
CA ASP A 47 12.89 -19.61 2.91
C ASP A 47 13.96 -18.60 2.52
N ALA A 48 14.48 -17.89 3.52
CA ALA A 48 15.68 -17.09 3.42
C ALA A 48 16.80 -17.75 4.22
N TYR A 49 17.94 -17.98 3.56
CA TYR A 49 19.14 -18.54 4.17
C TYR A 49 20.27 -17.51 4.16
N VAL A 50 21.08 -17.50 5.21
CA VAL A 50 22.34 -16.75 5.27
C VAL A 50 23.48 -17.74 5.48
N GLY A 51 24.49 -17.70 4.62
CA GLY A 51 25.61 -18.63 4.65
C GLY A 51 26.75 -18.26 3.70
N ASP A 52 27.95 -18.78 3.97
CA ASP A 52 29.16 -18.57 3.15
C ASP A 52 29.38 -19.67 2.08
N GLY A 53 28.35 -20.50 1.84
CA GLY A 53 28.40 -21.63 0.91
C GLY A 53 28.92 -22.94 1.52
N GLN A 54 29.41 -22.95 2.77
CA GLN A 54 29.69 -24.20 3.51
C GLN A 54 28.70 -24.47 4.65
N TYR A 55 28.11 -23.42 5.22
CA TYR A 55 27.07 -23.50 6.24
C TYR A 55 25.97 -22.51 5.91
N GLU A 56 24.74 -22.98 5.74
CA GLU A 56 23.56 -22.16 5.55
C GLU A 56 22.68 -22.21 6.80
N VAL A 57 22.26 -21.04 7.28
CA VAL A 57 21.34 -20.89 8.41
C VAL A 57 20.04 -20.31 7.88
N LEU A 58 18.93 -21.01 8.11
CA LEU A 58 17.59 -20.47 7.83
C LEU A 58 17.36 -19.28 8.76
N VAL A 59 17.16 -18.09 8.19
CA VAL A 59 16.95 -16.84 8.94
C VAL A 59 15.48 -16.39 8.95
N SER A 60 14.69 -16.79 7.96
CA SER A 60 13.24 -16.59 7.95
C SER A 60 12.56 -17.50 6.94
N SER A 61 11.30 -17.83 7.21
CA SER A 61 10.40 -18.46 6.24
C SER A 61 9.16 -17.58 6.15
N ASN A 62 8.67 -17.33 4.95
CA ASN A 62 7.50 -16.49 4.72
C ASN A 62 6.43 -17.30 3.99
N PHE A 63 5.24 -17.34 4.56
CA PHE A 63 4.05 -17.88 3.93
C PHE A 63 3.45 -16.83 2.98
N LYS A 64 3.26 -17.21 1.72
CA LYS A 64 2.65 -16.38 0.68
C LYS A 64 1.41 -17.07 0.14
N TYR A 65 0.36 -16.28 -0.05
CA TYR A 65 -0.88 -16.72 -0.67
C TYR A 65 -1.19 -15.87 -1.90
N LYS A 66 -1.51 -16.52 -3.01
CA LYS A 66 -1.84 -15.92 -4.32
C LYS A 66 -3.34 -16.03 -4.53
N ALA A 67 -4.10 -15.07 -4.02
CA ALA A 67 -5.57 -15.08 -4.07
C ALA A 67 -6.12 -15.28 -5.49
N ALA A 68 -5.50 -14.65 -6.49
CA ALA A 68 -5.87 -14.77 -7.90
C ALA A 68 -5.77 -16.21 -8.46
N ASN A 69 -4.92 -17.05 -7.86
CA ASN A 69 -4.76 -18.45 -8.27
C ASN A 69 -5.71 -19.37 -7.52
N CYS A 70 -6.33 -18.95 -6.42
CA CYS A 70 -7.12 -19.83 -5.58
C CYS A 70 -8.44 -20.21 -6.26
N SER A 71 -8.69 -21.51 -6.41
CA SER A 71 -9.96 -22.02 -6.98
C SER A 71 -11.01 -22.34 -5.92
N MET A 72 -10.77 -21.97 -4.66
CA MET A 72 -11.65 -22.25 -3.50
C MET A 72 -12.03 -23.73 -3.35
N SER A 73 -11.12 -24.66 -3.69
CA SER A 73 -11.38 -26.10 -3.55
C SER A 73 -11.45 -26.56 -2.08
N GLY A 74 -10.77 -25.84 -1.18
CA GLY A 74 -10.74 -26.13 0.24
C GLY A 74 -9.78 -27.24 0.68
N ASP A 75 -9.04 -27.87 -0.24
CA ASP A 75 -8.12 -28.97 0.08
C ASP A 75 -7.07 -28.58 1.13
N CYS A 76 -6.56 -27.35 1.02
CA CYS A 76 -5.57 -26.80 1.95
C CYS A 76 -6.07 -26.72 3.41
N ALA A 77 -7.37 -26.44 3.62
CA ALA A 77 -7.97 -26.40 4.95
C ALA A 77 -8.11 -27.81 5.54
N THR A 78 -8.36 -28.83 4.71
CA THR A 78 -8.49 -30.23 5.18
C THR A 78 -7.19 -30.81 5.72
N VAL A 79 -6.05 -30.30 5.25
CA VAL A 79 -4.72 -30.76 5.68
C VAL A 79 -4.06 -29.82 6.68
N CYS A 80 -4.62 -28.64 6.93
CA CYS A 80 -4.04 -27.69 7.87
C CYS A 80 -4.16 -28.20 9.32
N PRO A 81 -3.05 -28.47 10.02
CA PRO A 81 -3.09 -29.13 11.33
C PRO A 81 -3.41 -28.18 12.47
N THR A 82 -3.29 -26.87 12.25
CA THR A 82 -3.44 -25.82 13.27
C THR A 82 -4.72 -25.01 13.14
N GLY A 83 -5.50 -25.20 12.08
CA GLY A 83 -6.63 -24.32 11.77
C GLY A 83 -6.21 -22.97 11.20
N ALA A 84 -4.95 -22.83 10.75
CA ALA A 84 -4.48 -21.64 10.05
C ALA A 84 -5.13 -21.44 8.67
N LEU A 85 -5.82 -22.45 8.13
CA LEU A 85 -6.61 -22.38 6.90
C LEU A 85 -7.96 -23.03 7.16
N GLU A 86 -9.06 -22.28 7.03
CA GLU A 86 -10.42 -22.74 7.34
C GLU A 86 -11.38 -22.42 6.21
N MET A 87 -12.24 -23.38 5.82
CA MET A 87 -13.31 -23.13 4.86
C MET A 87 -14.62 -22.84 5.58
N GLY A 88 -15.38 -21.86 5.09
CA GLY A 88 -16.69 -21.49 5.60
C GLY A 88 -17.77 -21.40 4.51
N LEU A 89 -19.02 -21.35 4.95
CA LEU A 89 -20.18 -21.04 4.12
C LEU A 89 -20.87 -19.79 4.67
N ILE A 90 -21.30 -18.91 3.77
CA ILE A 90 -22.18 -17.79 4.14
C ILE A 90 -23.62 -18.33 4.16
N PRO A 91 -24.42 -18.09 5.22
CA PRO A 91 -25.83 -18.44 5.24
C PRO A 91 -26.58 -17.71 4.10
N PRO A 92 -27.53 -18.36 3.40
CA PRO A 92 -28.36 -17.66 2.42
C PRO A 92 -29.22 -16.61 3.13
N ASP A 93 -29.21 -15.40 2.58
CA ASP A 93 -29.98 -14.27 3.05
C ASP A 93 -31.49 -14.55 2.91
N GLU A 94 -32.26 -14.36 3.98
CA GLU A 94 -33.72 -14.57 3.96
C GLU A 94 -34.43 -13.30 3.44
N GLY A 95 -34.55 -13.25 2.11
CA GLY A 95 -35.71 -12.79 1.33
C GLY A 95 -36.47 -11.52 1.74
N GLY A 96 -36.36 -10.49 0.90
CA GLY A 96 -37.41 -9.52 0.65
C GLY A 96 -37.61 -9.34 -0.86
N ASP A 97 -38.70 -9.90 -1.39
CA ASP A 97 -39.15 -9.73 -2.78
C ASP A 97 -39.66 -8.30 -3.01
N ASP A 98 -39.28 -7.68 -4.15
CA ASP A 98 -40.20 -7.10 -5.15
C ASP A 98 -39.39 -6.51 -6.33
N ASP A 99 -39.52 -7.18 -7.48
CA ASP A 99 -39.41 -6.80 -8.90
C ASP A 99 -38.91 -5.38 -9.28
N ASP A 100 -37.82 -5.29 -10.06
CA ASP A 100 -37.84 -4.96 -11.50
C ASP A 100 -36.41 -4.71 -12.04
N ASP A 101 -36.22 -5.09 -13.31
CA ASP A 101 -34.99 -5.05 -14.10
C ASP A 101 -34.19 -3.72 -14.04
N ASP A 102 -32.89 -3.82 -13.73
CA ASP A 102 -31.82 -3.20 -14.52
C ASP A 102 -30.47 -3.88 -14.16
N ASP A 103 -29.78 -4.37 -15.18
CA ASP A 103 -28.38 -4.80 -15.13
C ASP A 103 -27.49 -3.58 -14.84
N ASP A 104 -27.39 -3.17 -13.57
CA ASP A 104 -26.30 -2.35 -13.07
C ASP A 104 -25.58 -3.14 -11.97
N ASP A 105 -24.47 -3.78 -12.34
CA ASP A 105 -23.37 -4.12 -11.43
C ASP A 105 -22.73 -2.82 -10.89
N ASP A 106 -23.53 -1.93 -10.27
CA ASP A 106 -23.05 -0.85 -9.43
C ASP A 106 -22.97 -1.42 -8.01
N ASP A 107 -21.83 -2.01 -7.69
CA ASP A 107 -21.45 -2.27 -6.30
C ASP A 107 -21.24 -0.91 -5.61
N PRO A 108 -22.11 -0.48 -4.68
CA PRO A 108 -22.09 0.89 -4.19
C PRO A 108 -21.07 1.18 -3.08
N PHE A 109 -20.10 0.30 -2.79
CA PHE A 109 -19.16 0.51 -1.67
C PHE A 109 -17.70 0.02 -1.88
N GLU A 110 -17.14 0.18 -3.07
CA GLU A 110 -15.68 0.04 -3.30
C GLU A 110 -15.12 1.30 -3.96
N GLU A 111 -14.41 2.20 -3.27
CA GLU A 111 -13.68 3.23 -4.04
C GLU A 111 -12.50 3.91 -3.35
N ILE A 112 -11.28 3.56 -3.78
CA ILE A 112 -10.18 4.54 -3.87
C ILE A 112 -10.66 5.66 -4.79
N THR A 113 -11.14 6.75 -4.19
CA THR A 113 -11.81 7.82 -4.92
C THR A 113 -10.81 8.87 -5.39
N SER A 114 -10.95 9.34 -6.62
CA SER A 114 -10.13 10.43 -7.17
C SER A 114 -10.97 11.60 -7.66
N GLU A 115 -10.81 12.75 -7.02
CA GLU A 115 -11.34 14.06 -7.45
C GLU A 115 -10.24 14.92 -8.12
N LEU A 116 -9.12 14.31 -8.52
CA LEU A 116 -8.00 15.00 -9.18
C LEU A 116 -8.45 15.53 -10.55
N THR A 117 -8.09 16.77 -10.88
CA THR A 117 -8.44 17.39 -12.17
C THR A 117 -7.22 17.74 -13.01
N THR A 118 -6.05 17.85 -12.38
CA THR A 118 -4.77 18.08 -13.07
C THR A 118 -4.37 16.83 -13.85
N PRO A 119 -4.23 16.88 -15.20
CA PRO A 119 -3.96 15.70 -16.02
C PRO A 119 -2.72 14.90 -15.60
N CYS A 120 -1.69 15.59 -15.09
CA CYS A 120 -0.50 14.91 -14.57
C CYS A 120 -0.79 14.12 -13.30
N PHE A 121 -1.58 14.66 -12.37
CA PHE A 121 -1.93 13.98 -11.13
C PHE A 121 -2.81 12.77 -11.42
N GLN A 122 -3.78 12.90 -12.32
CA GLN A 122 -4.61 11.79 -12.78
C GLN A 122 -3.77 10.68 -13.42
N ASN A 123 -2.81 11.01 -14.30
CA ASN A 123 -1.96 10.02 -14.95
C ASN A 123 -1.11 9.23 -13.94
N ILE A 124 -0.57 9.93 -12.94
CA ILE A 124 0.20 9.29 -11.87
C ILE A 124 -0.73 8.46 -10.99
N PHE A 125 -1.88 8.99 -10.56
CA PHE A 125 -2.87 8.24 -9.79
C PHE A 125 -3.28 6.94 -10.49
N VAL A 126 -3.60 6.96 -11.79
CA VAL A 126 -3.91 5.74 -12.56
C VAL A 126 -2.74 4.77 -12.59
N GLN A 127 -1.50 5.25 -12.66
CA GLN A 127 -0.31 4.41 -12.57
C GLN A 127 -0.19 3.75 -11.18
N LEU A 128 -0.52 4.47 -10.12
CA LEU A 128 -0.47 3.96 -8.74
C LEU A 128 -1.67 3.06 -8.41
N ASN A 129 -2.81 3.30 -9.05
CA ASN A 129 -4.07 2.60 -8.81
C ASN A 129 -4.28 1.40 -9.76
N ASN A 130 -3.23 0.95 -10.47
CA ASN A 130 -3.33 -0.20 -11.36
C ASN A 130 -2.93 -1.51 -10.66
N ALA A 131 -3.27 -2.65 -11.24
CA ALA A 131 -2.96 -3.97 -10.68
C ALA A 131 -1.45 -4.24 -10.46
N SER A 132 -0.56 -3.59 -11.22
CA SER A 132 0.89 -3.72 -11.01
C SER A 132 1.38 -3.07 -9.73
N SER A 133 0.58 -2.20 -9.09
CA SER A 133 0.92 -1.51 -7.85
C SER A 133 1.05 -2.41 -6.64
N MET A 134 0.32 -3.51 -6.60
CA MET A 134 0.37 -4.47 -5.50
C MET A 134 1.72 -5.19 -5.39
N GLN A 135 2.63 -5.00 -6.36
CA GLN A 135 4.01 -5.48 -6.30
C GLN A 135 4.90 -4.64 -5.36
N THR A 136 4.44 -3.46 -4.93
CA THR A 136 5.18 -2.58 -4.03
C THR A 136 4.43 -2.43 -2.71
N THR A 137 5.13 -2.19 -1.60
CA THR A 137 4.50 -2.01 -0.29
C THR A 137 3.50 -0.85 -0.28
N VAL A 138 3.80 0.25 -0.98
CA VAL A 138 2.91 1.43 -1.00
C VAL A 138 1.65 1.15 -1.82
N GLY A 139 1.77 0.44 -2.94
CA GLY A 139 0.59 0.02 -3.71
C GLY A 139 -0.22 -1.04 -2.97
N TRP A 140 0.44 -1.99 -2.28
CA TRP A 140 -0.25 -2.91 -1.37
C TRP A 140 -1.03 -2.15 -0.29
N ILE A 141 -0.45 -1.14 0.36
CA ILE A 141 -1.17 -0.29 1.32
C ILE A 141 -2.39 0.36 0.66
N LEU A 142 -2.21 1.00 -0.49
CA LEU A 142 -3.29 1.70 -1.18
C LEU A 142 -4.47 0.78 -1.47
N HIS A 143 -4.21 -0.40 -2.01
CA HIS A 143 -5.27 -1.34 -2.41
C HIS A 143 -5.79 -2.17 -1.23
N GLU A 144 -4.95 -2.61 -0.32
CA GLU A 144 -5.39 -3.59 0.69
C GLU A 144 -5.91 -2.96 1.97
N VAL A 145 -5.54 -1.70 2.23
CA VAL A 145 -6.04 -0.93 3.37
C VAL A 145 -7.26 -0.11 2.98
N PHE A 146 -7.25 0.50 1.79
CA PHE A 146 -8.27 1.48 1.40
C PHE A 146 -9.18 1.05 0.24
N ASN A 147 -8.97 -0.12 -0.38
CA ASN A 147 -9.85 -0.64 -1.43
C ASN A 147 -10.61 -1.92 -1.01
N LEU A 148 -10.27 -2.53 0.13
CA LEU A 148 -10.88 -3.79 0.58
C LEU A 148 -11.79 -3.62 1.81
N TRP A 149 -12.01 -2.39 2.27
CA TRP A 149 -12.66 -2.11 3.54
C TRP A 149 -13.82 -1.14 3.33
N ASP A 150 -15.05 -1.61 3.57
CA ASP A 150 -16.29 -0.81 3.57
C ASP A 150 -16.26 0.29 4.65
N THR A 151 -15.24 0.27 5.51
CA THR A 151 -15.03 1.16 6.65
C THR A 151 -13.79 2.05 6.52
N ALA A 152 -13.02 1.99 5.42
CA ALA A 152 -11.82 2.81 5.27
C ALA A 152 -11.70 3.41 3.87
N ASP A 153 -12.16 4.65 3.73
CA ASP A 153 -12.10 5.38 2.45
C ASP A 153 -10.79 6.14 2.31
N ILE A 154 -10.29 6.22 1.07
CA ILE A 154 -9.26 7.17 0.69
C ILE A 154 -9.71 8.03 -0.48
N VAL A 155 -9.59 9.35 -0.33
CA VAL A 155 -10.02 10.32 -1.34
C VAL A 155 -8.85 11.20 -1.73
N PHE A 156 -8.53 11.22 -3.03
CA PHE A 156 -7.49 12.06 -3.61
C PHE A 156 -8.08 13.34 -4.16
N LYS A 157 -7.64 14.48 -3.63
CA LYS A 157 -8.07 15.82 -3.99
C LYS A 157 -6.87 16.67 -4.37
N GLU A 158 -7.14 17.83 -4.95
CA GLU A 158 -6.11 18.82 -5.27
C GLU A 158 -6.58 20.23 -4.89
N SER A 159 -5.64 21.12 -4.55
CA SER A 159 -5.97 22.47 -4.09
C SER A 159 -4.90 23.48 -4.47
N THR A 160 -5.35 24.67 -4.88
CA THR A 160 -4.48 25.85 -5.05
C THR A 160 -4.25 26.62 -3.75
N SER A 161 -4.96 26.25 -2.67
CA SER A 161 -5.03 27.02 -1.42
C SER A 161 -4.09 26.52 -0.32
N LEU A 162 -3.34 25.45 -0.57
CA LEU A 162 -2.34 24.96 0.37
C LEU A 162 -1.12 25.91 0.46
N PRO A 163 -0.46 26.01 1.63
CA PRO A 163 0.74 26.82 1.81
C PRO A 163 1.85 26.49 0.80
N SER A 164 2.68 27.46 0.44
CA SER A 164 3.74 27.29 -0.57
C SER A 164 4.89 26.33 -0.16
N ASN A 165 4.94 25.99 1.12
CA ASN A 165 5.88 25.01 1.71
C ASN A 165 5.23 23.64 1.95
N THR A 166 4.00 23.42 1.48
CA THR A 166 3.26 22.16 1.60
C THR A 166 3.04 21.61 0.20
N ASP A 167 3.65 20.47 -0.11
CA ASP A 167 3.54 19.83 -1.43
C ASP A 167 2.27 18.96 -1.51
N GLY A 168 1.91 18.30 -0.40
CA GLY A 168 0.68 17.55 -0.18
C GLY A 168 0.33 17.54 1.31
N VAL A 169 -0.88 17.12 1.65
CA VAL A 169 -1.29 16.91 3.05
C VAL A 169 -2.35 15.81 3.14
N THR A 170 -2.28 15.04 4.22
CA THR A 170 -3.26 14.01 4.57
C THR A 170 -4.05 14.43 5.80
N HIS A 171 -5.38 14.43 5.68
CA HIS A 171 -6.27 14.58 6.82
C HIS A 171 -7.05 13.29 7.01
N ALA A 172 -6.96 12.69 8.19
CA ALA A 172 -7.69 11.49 8.53
C ALA A 172 -8.69 11.78 9.66
N TYR A 173 -9.91 11.28 9.51
CA TYR A 173 -10.94 11.35 10.53
C TYR A 173 -11.69 10.02 10.65
N ALA A 174 -12.22 9.77 11.84
CA ALA A 174 -13.00 8.57 12.12
C ALA A 174 -14.41 8.98 12.58
N SER A 175 -15.42 8.27 12.09
CA SER A 175 -16.83 8.43 12.42
C SER A 175 -17.45 7.08 12.75
N GLY A 176 -17.54 6.75 14.04
CA GLY A 176 -17.91 5.40 14.46
C GLY A 176 -16.83 4.41 14.06
N ASP A 177 -17.22 3.36 13.35
CA ASP A 177 -16.30 2.34 12.82
C ASP A 177 -15.67 2.73 11.46
N TYR A 178 -16.11 3.85 10.88
CA TYR A 178 -15.60 4.35 9.60
C TYR A 178 -14.39 5.25 9.77
N PHE A 179 -13.39 5.05 8.92
CA PHE A 179 -12.18 5.83 8.75
C PHE A 179 -12.20 6.46 7.35
N THR A 180 -11.82 7.72 7.25
CA THR A 180 -11.64 8.38 5.95
C THR A 180 -10.32 9.12 5.96
N ALA A 181 -9.49 8.89 4.95
CA ALA A 181 -8.29 9.68 4.67
C ALA A 181 -8.49 10.54 3.41
N GLU A 182 -8.34 11.84 3.57
CA GLU A 182 -8.32 12.80 2.47
C GLU A 182 -6.88 13.24 2.19
N ILE A 183 -6.38 12.89 1.01
CA ILE A 183 -5.09 13.33 0.50
C ILE A 183 -5.32 14.53 -0.41
N THR A 184 -4.73 15.68 -0.09
CA THR A 184 -4.83 16.89 -0.92
C THR A 184 -3.47 17.30 -1.48
N LEU A 185 -3.33 17.30 -2.80
CA LEU A 185 -2.11 17.73 -3.50
C LEU A 185 -2.11 19.25 -3.78
N ASN A 186 -0.95 19.89 -3.64
CA ASN A 186 -0.81 21.33 -3.90
C ASN A 186 -0.53 21.61 -5.38
N THR A 187 -1.55 22.00 -6.15
CA THR A 187 -1.41 22.28 -7.59
C THR A 187 -0.48 23.45 -7.88
N THR A 188 -0.45 24.48 -7.02
CA THR A 188 0.41 25.65 -7.20
C THR A 188 1.88 25.29 -7.08
N VAL A 189 2.21 24.43 -6.11
CA VAL A 189 3.60 24.04 -5.83
C VAL A 189 4.09 22.97 -6.79
N LEU A 190 3.24 22.00 -7.10
CA LEU A 190 3.60 20.85 -7.93
C LEU A 190 3.42 21.11 -9.43
N GLN A 191 2.96 22.29 -9.85
CA GLN A 191 2.66 22.62 -11.25
C GLN A 191 3.81 22.27 -12.22
N ASN A 192 5.05 22.52 -11.81
CA ASN A 192 6.24 22.28 -12.62
C ASN A 192 7.05 21.08 -12.14
N ALA A 193 6.58 20.34 -11.14
CA ALA A 193 7.31 19.22 -10.59
C ALA A 193 7.39 18.07 -11.60
N SER A 194 8.46 17.28 -11.50
CA SER A 194 8.58 16.04 -12.26
C SER A 194 7.56 15.00 -11.81
N LYS A 195 7.22 14.07 -12.69
CA LYS A 195 6.32 12.94 -12.38
C LYS A 195 6.80 12.14 -11.17
N GLU A 196 8.11 11.91 -11.08
CA GLU A 196 8.74 11.17 -10.00
C GLU A 196 8.58 11.89 -8.65
N TYR A 197 8.68 13.23 -8.64
CA TYR A 197 8.47 14.04 -7.45
C TYR A 197 7.01 13.98 -6.99
N ILE A 198 6.07 14.14 -7.92
CA ILE A 198 4.63 14.08 -7.63
C ILE A 198 4.26 12.69 -7.09
N ALA A 199 4.78 11.62 -7.69
CA ALA A 199 4.57 10.25 -7.20
C ALA A 199 5.14 10.06 -5.78
N ALA A 200 6.35 10.59 -5.51
CA ALA A 200 6.94 10.54 -4.17
C ALA A 200 6.08 11.28 -3.13
N THR A 201 5.52 12.44 -3.50
CA THR A 201 4.55 13.16 -2.66
C THR A 201 3.30 12.33 -2.41
N ILE A 202 2.71 11.70 -3.43
CA ILE A 202 1.53 10.85 -3.25
C ILE A 202 1.83 9.66 -2.34
N TYR A 203 2.99 9.01 -2.50
CA TYR A 203 3.41 7.92 -1.61
C TYR A 203 3.56 8.37 -0.17
N HIS A 204 4.15 9.54 0.05
CA HIS A 204 4.28 10.14 1.37
C HIS A 204 2.90 10.27 2.05
N GLU A 205 1.93 10.83 1.33
CA GLU A 205 0.57 11.00 1.84
C GLU A 205 -0.17 9.68 2.07
N ILE A 206 -0.01 8.67 1.19
CA ILE A 206 -0.58 7.32 1.39
C ILE A 206 -0.04 6.68 2.68
N ILE A 207 1.25 6.85 2.98
CA ILE A 207 1.79 6.34 4.24
C ILE A 207 1.22 7.10 5.44
N HIS A 208 1.02 8.41 5.37
CA HIS A 208 0.30 9.13 6.43
C HIS A 208 -1.12 8.60 6.64
N ALA A 209 -1.85 8.30 5.56
CA ALA A 209 -3.18 7.72 5.64
C ALA A 209 -3.13 6.38 6.41
N TYR A 210 -2.21 5.50 6.01
CA TYR A 210 -2.02 4.19 6.64
C TYR A 210 -1.59 4.27 8.11
N LEU A 211 -0.66 5.16 8.44
CA LEU A 211 -0.21 5.33 9.83
C LEU A 211 -1.34 5.88 10.70
N ASN A 212 -2.18 6.76 10.17
CA ASN A 212 -3.38 7.23 10.87
C ASN A 212 -4.40 6.12 11.10
N TRP A 213 -4.61 5.27 10.10
CA TRP A 213 -5.50 4.12 10.14
C TRP A 213 -5.01 3.04 11.12
N SER A 214 -3.71 2.74 11.13
CA SER A 214 -3.08 1.79 12.07
C SER A 214 -2.99 2.32 13.51
N GLY A 215 -3.47 3.53 13.75
CA GLY A 215 -3.55 4.13 15.09
C GLY A 215 -2.29 4.87 15.54
N LEU A 216 -1.24 4.96 14.72
CA LEU A 216 -0.05 5.74 15.03
C LEU A 216 -0.36 7.23 14.88
N LYS A 217 -0.35 7.99 15.98
CA LYS A 217 -0.70 9.43 15.98
C LYS A 217 0.52 10.31 16.21
N GLY A 218 0.48 11.51 15.62
CA GLY A 218 1.45 12.59 15.82
C GLY A 218 2.42 12.73 14.67
N GLU A 219 2.46 13.92 14.06
CA GLU A 219 3.23 14.22 12.85
C GLU A 219 4.70 13.80 12.94
N LEU A 220 5.41 14.23 13.99
CA LEU A 220 6.83 13.92 14.15
C LEU A 220 7.07 12.43 14.39
N VAL A 221 6.16 11.73 15.06
CA VAL A 221 6.26 10.29 15.29
C VAL A 221 6.08 9.54 13.96
N GLN A 222 5.06 9.92 13.20
CA GLN A 222 4.83 9.36 11.86
C GLN A 222 6.00 9.64 10.92
N HIS A 223 6.54 10.86 10.89
CA HIS A 223 7.71 11.15 10.06
C HIS A 223 8.94 10.32 10.44
N ASN A 224 9.19 10.10 11.73
CA ASN A 224 10.31 9.24 12.15
C ASN A 224 10.06 7.78 11.73
N GLU A 225 8.85 7.26 11.91
CA GLU A 225 8.46 5.93 11.42
C GLU A 225 8.63 5.81 9.90
N MET A 226 8.26 6.85 9.15
CA MET A 226 8.45 6.90 7.71
C MET A 226 9.92 6.87 7.31
N ALA A 227 10.77 7.63 8.00
CA ALA A 227 12.20 7.68 7.71
C ALA A 227 12.92 6.37 8.07
N GLU A 228 12.48 5.68 9.12
CA GLU A 228 13.11 4.46 9.62
C GLU A 228 12.62 3.20 8.90
N THR A 229 11.32 3.12 8.61
CA THR A 229 10.67 1.92 8.07
C THR A 229 10.26 2.06 6.61
N TYR A 230 9.60 3.18 6.25
CA TYR A 230 8.94 3.30 4.94
C TYR A 230 9.79 3.94 3.85
N LEU A 231 10.94 4.52 4.18
CA LEU A 231 11.79 5.21 3.21
C LEU A 231 12.28 4.26 2.10
N SER A 232 12.72 3.05 2.47
CA SER A 232 13.09 2.00 1.51
C SER A 232 11.88 1.55 0.67
N HIS A 233 10.73 1.36 1.31
CA HIS A 233 9.49 0.97 0.64
C HIS A 233 9.00 2.00 -0.39
N MET A 234 9.08 3.29 -0.06
CA MET A 234 8.76 4.37 -1.01
C MET A 234 9.78 4.42 -2.15
N LYS A 235 11.07 4.23 -1.85
CA LYS A 235 12.13 4.19 -2.86
C LYS A 235 11.94 3.04 -3.84
N ASP A 236 11.67 1.83 -3.33
CA ASP A 236 11.43 0.65 -4.16
C ASP A 236 10.18 0.84 -5.01
N SER A 237 9.13 1.47 -4.45
CA SER A 237 7.92 1.83 -5.19
C SER A 237 8.20 2.81 -6.32
N LEU A 238 8.99 3.87 -6.08
CA LEU A 238 9.41 4.80 -7.14
C LEU A 238 10.20 4.09 -8.23
N MET A 239 11.19 3.27 -7.87
CA MET A 239 12.04 2.59 -8.84
C MET A 239 11.29 1.53 -9.64
N HIS A 240 10.26 0.90 -9.07
CA HIS A 240 9.38 -0.02 -9.80
C HIS A 240 8.70 0.67 -10.99
N TYR A 241 8.20 1.90 -10.75
CA TYR A 241 7.42 2.65 -11.74
C TYR A 241 8.24 3.58 -12.63
N TYR A 242 9.42 3.97 -12.17
CA TYR A 242 10.39 4.78 -12.88
C TYR A 242 11.71 4.02 -12.94
N PRO A 243 11.81 2.95 -13.75
CA PRO A 243 12.98 2.07 -13.77
C PRO A 243 14.27 2.76 -14.28
N THR A 244 14.14 3.93 -14.89
CA THR A 244 15.28 4.77 -15.31
C THR A 244 15.74 5.75 -14.22
N LEU A 245 14.98 5.89 -13.13
CA LEU A 245 15.33 6.74 -12.00
C LEU A 245 16.50 6.10 -11.23
N SER A 246 17.54 6.89 -10.96
CA SER A 246 18.69 6.37 -10.22
C SER A 246 18.30 6.05 -8.78
N ALA A 247 18.93 5.05 -8.18
CA ALA A 247 18.67 4.70 -6.79
C ALA A 247 18.98 5.87 -5.81
N ALA A 248 19.92 6.75 -6.18
CA ALA A 248 20.27 7.93 -5.40
C ALA A 248 19.18 9.00 -5.50
N ASP A 249 18.64 9.24 -6.71
CA ASP A 249 17.55 10.20 -6.90
C ASP A 249 16.26 9.70 -6.26
N ALA A 250 15.92 8.40 -6.42
CA ALA A 250 14.77 7.79 -5.76
C ALA A 250 14.83 7.93 -4.24
N GLU A 251 15.99 7.64 -3.63
CA GLU A 251 16.19 7.86 -2.20
C GLU A 251 16.05 9.33 -1.81
N ALA A 252 16.63 10.24 -2.60
CA ALA A 252 16.54 11.68 -2.35
C ALA A 252 15.10 12.19 -2.39
N LEU A 253 14.28 11.73 -3.35
CA LEU A 253 12.87 12.09 -3.45
C LEU A 253 12.07 11.62 -2.23
N CYS A 254 12.34 10.42 -1.72
CA CYS A 254 11.67 9.88 -0.52
C CYS A 254 12.00 10.62 0.78
N TRP A 255 13.07 11.42 0.82
CA TRP A 255 13.34 12.31 1.95
C TRP A 255 12.45 13.56 1.97
N GLY A 256 11.73 13.87 0.89
CA GLY A 256 10.77 14.96 0.82
C GLY A 256 9.76 14.90 1.97
N GLY A 257 9.61 16.00 2.71
CA GLY A 257 8.73 16.09 3.89
C GLY A 257 9.34 15.56 5.20
N LEU A 258 10.41 14.76 5.16
CA LEU A 258 10.98 14.08 6.34
C LEU A 258 12.13 14.84 7.02
N HIS A 259 12.28 16.13 6.72
CA HIS A 259 13.42 16.95 7.20
C HIS A 259 13.42 17.25 8.71
N GLN A 260 12.35 16.91 9.44
CA GLN A 260 12.27 17.10 10.90
C GLN A 260 12.70 15.86 11.70
N THR A 261 13.02 14.76 11.02
CA THR A 261 13.28 13.47 11.66
C THR A 261 14.65 13.40 12.32
N ASN A 262 14.79 12.47 13.28
CA ASN A 262 16.07 12.13 13.89
C ASN A 262 17.04 11.58 12.84
N ALA A 263 16.55 10.74 11.93
CA ALA A 263 17.33 10.17 10.84
C ALA A 263 17.89 11.26 9.90
N TRP A 264 17.09 12.28 9.57
CA TRP A 264 17.55 13.42 8.78
C TRP A 264 18.62 14.25 9.51
N THR A 265 18.43 14.49 10.81
CA THR A 265 19.41 15.20 11.65
C THR A 265 20.74 14.43 11.71
N ALA A 266 20.67 13.10 11.87
CA ALA A 266 21.85 12.24 11.87
C ALA A 266 22.54 12.22 10.50
N LEU A 267 21.78 12.22 9.40
CA LEU A 267 22.32 12.29 8.05
C LEU A 267 23.10 13.59 7.82
N GLN A 268 22.55 14.73 8.24
CA GLN A 268 23.24 16.02 8.15
C GLN A 268 24.57 16.02 8.90
N ALA A 269 24.61 15.44 10.10
CA ALA A 269 25.81 15.39 10.92
C ALA A 269 26.86 14.42 10.40
N ASN A 270 26.43 13.24 9.92
CA ASN A 270 27.32 12.13 9.58
C ASN A 270 27.77 12.14 8.12
N ASP A 271 26.94 12.65 7.20
CA ASP A 271 27.25 12.75 5.77
C ASP A 271 26.71 14.06 5.15
N PRO A 272 27.39 15.19 5.41
CA PRO A 272 26.99 16.49 4.86
C PRO A 272 26.99 16.54 3.33
N ALA A 273 27.80 15.70 2.67
CA ALA A 273 27.86 15.66 1.21
C ALA A 273 26.58 15.03 0.64
N LYS A 274 26.17 13.87 1.17
CA LYS A 274 24.90 13.23 0.80
C LYS A 274 23.70 14.10 1.14
N TYR A 275 23.70 14.71 2.33
CA TYR A 275 22.67 15.67 2.75
C TYR A 275 22.45 16.78 1.70
N ASN A 276 23.54 17.46 1.28
CA ASN A 276 23.44 18.53 0.29
C ASN A 276 23.03 18.01 -1.09
N SER A 277 23.46 16.81 -1.47
CA SER A 277 23.04 16.16 -2.72
C SER A 277 21.54 15.89 -2.75
N ILE A 278 20.97 15.43 -1.63
CA ILE A 278 19.52 15.19 -1.52
C ILE A 278 18.74 16.49 -1.67
N LEU A 279 19.14 17.56 -0.96
CA LEU A 279 18.50 18.87 -1.09
C LEU A 279 18.54 19.41 -2.53
N SER A 280 19.67 19.25 -3.22
CA SER A 280 19.81 19.67 -4.62
C SER A 280 18.87 18.88 -5.54
N THR A 281 18.75 17.57 -5.31
CA THR A 281 17.91 16.67 -6.12
C THR A 281 16.43 16.94 -5.90
N LEU A 282 16.00 17.12 -4.65
CA LEU A 282 14.64 17.52 -4.32
C LEU A 282 14.26 18.83 -5.03
N GLN A 283 15.14 19.84 -4.96
CA GLN A 283 14.87 21.14 -5.58
C GLN A 283 14.79 21.05 -7.11
N SER A 284 15.66 20.28 -7.77
CA SER A 284 15.65 20.16 -9.23
C SER A 284 14.40 19.42 -9.73
N HIS A 285 13.97 18.36 -9.04
CA HIS A 285 12.75 17.63 -9.38
C HIS A 285 11.47 18.41 -9.04
N ARG A 286 11.44 19.16 -7.92
CA ARG A 286 10.32 20.03 -7.54
C ARG A 286 10.09 21.16 -8.55
N THR A 287 11.15 21.65 -9.18
CA THR A 287 11.08 22.72 -10.19
C THR A 287 10.99 22.22 -11.64
N GLY A 288 11.05 20.90 -11.86
CA GLY A 288 11.04 20.31 -13.20
C GLY A 288 12.35 20.47 -13.97
N ALA A 289 13.43 20.93 -13.31
CA ALA A 289 14.77 20.98 -13.89
C ALA A 289 15.40 19.58 -14.04
N SER A 290 14.83 18.57 -13.40
CA SER A 290 15.21 17.15 -13.49
C SER A 290 13.97 16.26 -13.45
N GLY A 291 14.11 15.01 -13.88
CA GLY A 291 13.01 14.06 -13.97
C GLY A 291 12.16 14.22 -15.23
N THR A 292 11.04 13.51 -15.26
CA THR A 292 10.12 13.49 -16.39
C THR A 292 9.09 14.59 -16.23
N SER A 293 8.95 15.48 -17.22
CA SER A 293 7.94 16.54 -17.18
C SER A 293 6.52 16.01 -17.37
N CYS A 294 5.56 16.70 -16.77
CA CYS A 294 4.15 16.58 -17.10
C CYS A 294 3.88 17.16 -18.51
N PRO A 295 3.01 16.53 -19.33
CA PRO A 295 2.60 17.06 -20.63
C PRO A 295 1.70 18.31 -20.52
#